data_AF-A0A359AYH5-F1
#
_entry.id   AF-A0A359AYH5-F1
#
_cell.length_a   1.000
_cell.length_b   1.000
_cell.length_c   1.000
_cell.angle_alpha   90.00
_cell.angle_beta   90.00
_cell.angle_gamma   90.00
#
_symmetry.space_group_name_H-M   'P 1'
#
loop_
_entity.id
_entity.type
_entity.pdbx_description
1 polymer ?
#
loop_
_entity_poly.entity_id
_entity_poly.type
_entity_poly.pdbx_seq_one_letter_code
_entity_poly.pdbx_strand_id
1 'polypeptide(L)'
;RLVLSGDNPYFFKGTAGEGIGGPHIGYDMIWPMSIIMRAMTSSDDKEIAHCLQMLRDTDGDTGFMHESFHKDNPKKFTRTWFAWVNTLFGELILKLDNENKLHLLPA
;
A
#
# COMPACT_ATOMS: atom_id res chain seq x y z
N ARG A 1 -5.39 9.67 11.91
CA ARG A 1 -5.30 10.98 11.21
C ARG A 1 -3.88 11.56 11.23
N LEU A 2 -3.23 11.67 12.39
CA LEU A 2 -1.86 12.24 12.53
C LEU A 2 -0.78 11.53 11.69
N VAL A 3 -0.76 10.19 11.64
CA VAL A 3 0.31 9.45 10.93
C VAL A 3 0.15 9.42 9.40
N LEU A 4 -1.04 9.76 8.90
CA LEU A 4 -1.39 9.85 7.47
C LEU A 4 -1.51 11.32 7.04
N SER A 5 -0.66 12.20 7.59
CA SER A 5 -0.60 13.62 7.25
C SER A 5 0.85 14.05 7.05
N GLY A 6 1.04 15.24 6.49
CA GLY A 6 2.37 15.86 6.35
C GLY A 6 3.06 16.20 7.68
N ASP A 7 2.39 15.99 8.82
CA ASP A 7 3.00 16.12 10.16
C ASP A 7 3.90 14.91 10.48
N ASN A 8 3.67 13.77 9.82
CA ASN A 8 4.57 12.63 9.88
C ASN A 8 5.71 12.82 8.87
N PRO A 9 6.98 12.94 9.32
CA PRO A 9 8.11 13.18 8.41
C PRO A 9 8.38 12.04 7.41
N TYR A 10 7.77 10.87 7.63
CA TYR A 10 7.85 9.71 6.74
C TYR A 10 6.55 9.40 6.02
N PHE A 11 5.57 10.31 6.05
CA PHE A 11 4.43 10.25 5.16
C PHE A 11 4.78 10.96 3.85
N PHE A 12 4.65 10.24 2.74
CA PHE A 12 4.95 10.76 1.41
C PHE A 12 3.69 10.71 0.55
N LYS A 13 3.53 11.72 -0.29
CA LYS A 13 2.44 11.84 -1.26
C LYS A 13 3.00 12.33 -2.59
N GLY A 14 2.72 11.59 -3.65
CA GLY A 14 3.17 11.88 -5.01
C GLY A 14 2.11 11.54 -6.04
N THR A 15 2.52 11.49 -7.30
CA THR A 15 1.60 11.23 -8.42
C THR A 15 1.14 9.79 -8.53
N ALA A 16 1.92 8.83 -8.02
CA ALA A 16 1.60 7.40 -8.06
C ALA A 16 0.85 6.92 -6.81
N GLY A 17 0.98 7.61 -5.68
CA GLY A 17 0.29 7.23 -4.45
C GLY A 17 0.71 8.02 -3.23
N GLU A 18 0.16 7.62 -2.08
CA GLU A 18 0.49 8.18 -0.77
C GLU A 18 0.59 7.09 0.30
N GLY A 19 1.46 7.27 1.27
CA GLY A 19 1.62 6.31 2.35
C GLY A 19 2.84 6.60 3.21
N ILE A 20 3.09 5.68 4.14
CA ILE A 20 4.19 5.80 5.10
C ILE A 20 5.38 4.98 4.61
N GLY A 21 6.57 5.55 4.69
CA GLY A 21 7.84 4.86 4.52
C GLY A 21 8.65 4.85 5.82
N GLY A 22 9.94 5.18 5.72
CA GLY A 22 10.81 5.31 6.88
C GLY A 22 12.25 5.64 6.49
N PRO A 23 13.14 5.86 7.48
CA PRO A 23 14.54 6.22 7.22
C PRO A 23 15.35 5.09 6.59
N HIS A 24 14.84 3.85 6.59
CA HIS A 24 15.56 2.67 6.11
C HIS A 24 15.86 2.72 4.61
N ILE A 25 14.91 3.16 3.78
CA ILE A 25 15.11 3.33 2.33
C ILE A 25 15.40 4.80 1.99
N GLY A 26 14.91 5.72 2.80
CA GLY A 26 15.07 7.16 2.61
C GLY A 26 13.78 7.82 2.13
N TYR A 27 13.94 9.03 1.58
CA TYR A 27 12.83 9.93 1.31
C TYR A 27 12.05 9.50 0.06
N ASP A 28 10.77 9.85 0.03
CA ASP A 28 9.85 9.64 -1.10
C ASP A 28 9.54 8.17 -1.44
N MET A 29 9.99 7.23 -0.60
CA MET A 29 9.78 5.80 -0.77
C MET A 29 8.66 5.33 0.15
N ILE A 30 7.50 5.03 -0.42
CA ILE A 30 6.30 4.56 0.29
C ILE A 30 6.38 3.05 0.43
N TRP A 31 5.99 2.50 1.59
CA TRP A 31 5.92 1.06 1.80
C TRP A 31 4.50 0.55 1.53
N PRO A 32 4.29 -0.42 0.61
CA PRO A 32 3.01 -1.08 0.42
C PRO A 32 2.42 -1.63 1.72
N MET A 33 3.27 -2.08 2.65
CA MET A 33 2.85 -2.51 3.98
C MET A 33 2.02 -1.45 4.73
N SER A 34 2.36 -0.16 4.60
CA SER A 34 1.59 0.92 5.25
C SER A 34 0.18 1.05 4.67
N ILE A 35 0.03 0.83 3.36
CA ILE A 35 -1.26 0.89 2.64
C ILE A 35 -2.10 -0.35 2.98
N ILE A 36 -1.48 -1.54 3.06
CA ILE A 36 -2.14 -2.77 3.51
C ILE A 36 -2.66 -2.59 4.95
N MET A 37 -1.84 -2.06 5.86
CA MET A 37 -2.25 -1.79 7.24
C MET A 37 -3.39 -0.76 7.31
N ARG A 38 -3.35 0.28 6.47
CA ARG A 38 -4.44 1.25 6.35
C ARG A 38 -5.75 0.57 5.94
N ALA A 39 -5.72 -0.31 4.94
CA ALA A 39 -6.90 -1.09 4.55
C ALA A 39 -7.39 -2.03 5.65
N MET A 40 -6.48 -2.77 6.31
CA MET A 40 -6.81 -3.73 7.37
C MET A 40 -7.43 -3.07 8.62
N THR A 41 -7.11 -1.81 8.90
CA THR A 41 -7.57 -1.06 10.08
C THR A 41 -8.68 -0.07 9.77
N SER A 42 -9.14 0.00 8.52
CA SER A 42 -10.23 0.88 8.12
C SER A 42 -11.59 0.22 8.32
N SER A 43 -12.59 1.06 8.64
CA SER A 43 -14.01 0.70 8.61
C SER A 43 -14.79 1.42 7.49
N ASP A 44 -14.10 2.22 6.66
CA ASP A 44 -14.67 2.91 5.51
C ASP A 44 -14.35 2.16 4.21
N ASP A 45 -15.39 1.61 3.59
CA ASP A 45 -15.27 0.84 2.34
C ASP A 45 -14.62 1.66 1.20
N LYS A 46 -14.78 2.99 1.20
CA LYS A 46 -14.13 3.86 0.20
C LYS A 46 -12.63 3.95 0.44
N GLU A 47 -12.20 4.00 1.69
CA GLU A 47 -10.77 4.00 2.04
C GLU A 47 -10.14 2.64 1.71
N ILE A 48 -10.84 1.54 1.99
CA ILE A 48 -10.40 0.18 1.64
C ILE A 48 -10.24 0.07 0.12
N ALA A 49 -11.26 0.43 -0.66
CA ALA A 49 -11.21 0.38 -2.12
C ALA A 49 -10.07 1.24 -2.68
N HIS A 50 -9.85 2.43 -2.12
CA HIS A 50 -8.75 3.30 -2.52
C HIS A 50 -7.37 2.67 -2.24
N CYS A 51 -7.20 2.02 -1.08
CA CYS A 51 -5.97 1.31 -0.75
C CYS A 51 -5.72 0.12 -1.71
N LEU A 52 -6.76 -0.65 -2.03
CA LEU A 52 -6.67 -1.78 -2.96
C LEU A 52 -6.27 -1.33 -4.37
N GLN A 53 -6.89 -0.24 -4.85
CA GLN A 53 -6.54 0.36 -6.14
C GLN A 53 -5.09 0.83 -6.16
N MET A 54 -4.64 1.52 -5.11
CA MET A 54 -3.25 1.98 -5.01
C MET A 54 -2.25 0.82 -4.99
N LEU A 55 -2.53 -0.25 -4.24
CA LEU A 55 -1.69 -1.45 -4.19
C LEU A 55 -1.57 -2.13 -5.57
N ARG A 56 -2.67 -2.20 -6.33
CA ARG A 56 -2.66 -2.73 -7.70
C ARG A 56 -1.84 -1.83 -8.64
N ASP A 57 -2.04 -0.52 -8.57
CA ASP A 57 -1.46 0.43 -9.53
C ASP A 57 0.04 0.75 -9.21
N THR A 58 0.59 0.22 -8.11
CA THR A 58 1.96 0.48 -7.64
C THR A 58 2.86 -0.75 -7.52
N ASP A 59 2.50 -1.85 -8.18
CA ASP A 59 3.23 -3.13 -8.18
C ASP A 59 4.44 -3.17 -9.14
N GLY A 60 4.76 -2.06 -9.79
CA GLY A 60 5.86 -1.96 -10.76
C GLY A 60 5.69 -2.83 -12.01
N ASP A 61 4.45 -3.20 -12.36
CA ASP A 61 4.11 -4.16 -13.42
C ASP A 61 4.63 -5.59 -13.15
N THR A 62 4.82 -5.97 -11.88
CA THR A 62 5.40 -7.28 -11.52
C THR A 62 4.38 -8.30 -11.02
N GLY A 63 3.19 -7.86 -10.59
CA GLY A 63 2.20 -8.71 -9.91
C GLY A 63 2.57 -9.07 -8.48
N PHE A 64 3.63 -8.50 -7.90
CA PHE A 64 4.08 -8.75 -6.53
C PHE A 64 4.13 -7.47 -5.69
N MET A 65 4.01 -7.63 -4.38
CA MET A 65 4.27 -6.54 -3.45
C MET A 65 5.76 -6.35 -3.24
N HIS A 66 6.16 -5.08 -3.15
CA HIS A 66 7.53 -4.65 -2.93
C HIS A 66 7.73 -4.14 -1.50
N GLU A 67 8.98 -3.95 -1.10
CA GLU A 67 9.29 -3.30 0.18
C GLU A 67 8.91 -1.83 0.15
N SER A 68 9.28 -1.15 -0.92
CA SER A 68 8.93 0.24 -1.15
C SER A 68 8.80 0.57 -2.62
N PHE A 69 8.07 1.62 -2.94
CA PHE A 69 8.00 2.23 -4.28
C PHE A 69 8.10 3.75 -4.17
N HIS A 70 8.67 4.39 -5.20
CA HIS A 70 8.79 5.84 -5.23
C HIS A 70 7.43 6.50 -5.45
N LYS A 71 7.10 7.53 -4.66
CA LYS A 71 5.79 8.22 -4.64
C LYS A 71 5.29 8.71 -6.01
N ASP A 72 6.22 8.98 -6.93
CA ASP A 72 5.93 9.49 -8.28
C ASP A 72 6.18 8.47 -9.40
N ASN A 73 6.81 7.33 -9.11
CA ASN A 73 7.15 6.32 -10.13
C ASN A 73 7.24 4.91 -9.50
N PRO A 74 6.19 4.07 -9.61
CA PRO A 74 6.17 2.76 -8.94
C PRO A 74 7.17 1.77 -9.54
N LYS A 75 7.66 1.99 -10.76
CA LYS A 75 8.73 1.16 -11.37
C LYS A 75 10.08 1.34 -10.65
N LYS A 76 10.23 2.40 -9.85
CA LYS A 76 11.35 2.58 -8.93
C LYS A 76 10.94 2.00 -7.57
N PHE A 77 11.11 0.70 -7.42
CA PHE A 77 10.80 -0.03 -6.20
C PHE A 77 12.03 -0.72 -5.60
N THR A 78 11.94 -1.14 -4.34
CA THR A 78 12.95 -1.98 -3.67
C THR A 78 12.41 -3.37 -3.38
N ARG A 79 13.31 -4.38 -3.46
CA ARG A 79 13.03 -5.81 -3.27
C ARG A 79 11.94 -6.36 -4.20
N THR A 80 12.39 -6.97 -5.30
CA THR A 80 11.55 -7.71 -6.24
C THR A 80 10.83 -8.90 -5.60
N TRP A 81 11.41 -9.50 -4.56
CA TRP A 81 10.83 -10.62 -3.84
C TRP A 81 10.80 -10.35 -2.33
N PHE A 82 9.59 -10.11 -1.82
CA PHE A 82 9.37 -9.91 -0.39
C PHE A 82 8.16 -10.71 0.10
N ALA A 83 8.43 -11.97 0.47
CA ALA A 83 7.41 -12.94 0.86
C ALA A 83 6.48 -12.44 1.96
N TRP A 84 6.98 -11.70 2.96
CA TRP A 84 6.14 -11.21 4.05
C TRP A 84 5.05 -10.25 3.57
N VAL A 85 5.39 -9.26 2.74
CA VAL A 85 4.40 -8.28 2.24
C VAL A 85 3.42 -8.94 1.27
N ASN A 86 3.88 -9.92 0.48
CA ASN A 86 3.00 -10.76 -0.33
C ASN A 86 1.98 -11.52 0.53
N THR A 87 2.43 -12.16 1.62
CA THR A 87 1.55 -12.86 2.57
C THR A 87 0.56 -11.88 3.21
N LEU A 88 1.02 -10.70 3.60
CA LEU A 88 0.16 -9.67 4.22
C LEU A 88 -0.93 -9.18 3.25
N PHE A 89 -0.59 -9.03 1.97
CA PHE A 89 -1.60 -8.71 0.95
C PHE A 89 -2.61 -9.86 0.78
N GLY A 90 -2.15 -11.11 0.73
CA GLY A 90 -3.04 -12.27 0.71
C GLY A 90 -3.98 -12.32 1.92
N GLU A 91 -3.48 -12.01 3.12
CA GLU A 91 -4.28 -11.92 4.35
C GLU A 91 -5.34 -10.82 4.27
N LEU A 92 -5.01 -9.66 3.69
CA LEU A 92 -6.00 -8.59 3.44
C LEU A 92 -7.12 -9.10 2.52
N ILE A 93 -6.80 -9.79 1.43
CA ILE A 93 -7.81 -10.32 0.50
C ILE A 93 -8.71 -11.35 1.21
N LEU A 94 -8.12 -12.27 1.98
CA LEU A 94 -8.89 -13.26 2.75
C LEU A 94 -9.78 -12.62 3.81
N LYS A 95 -9.32 -11.56 4.49
CA LYS A 95 -10.14 -10.78 5.43
C LYS A 95 -11.35 -10.19 4.73
N LEU A 96 -11.17 -9.57 3.56
CA LEU A 96 -12.26 -8.97 2.80
C LEU A 96 -13.26 -10.01 2.30
N ASP A 97 -12.80 -11.20 1.92
CA ASP A 97 -13.68 -12.31 1.56
C ASP A 97 -14.56 -12.75 2.74
N ASN A 98 -13.94 -12.97 3.91
CA ASN A 98 -14.66 -13.33 5.13
C ASN A 98 -15.67 -12.25 5.58
N GLU A 99 -15.45 -11.00 5.19
CA GLU A 99 -16.35 -9.88 5.47
C GLU A 99 -17.38 -9.61 4.35
N ASN A 100 -17.43 -10.43 3.30
CA ASN A 100 -18.26 -10.26 2.11
C ASN A 100 -17.98 -8.95 1.34
N LYS A 101 -16.73 -8.49 1.35
CA LYS A 101 -16.27 -7.22 0.78
C LYS A 101 -15.46 -7.36 -0.52
N LEU A 102 -15.46 -8.53 -1.17
CA LEU A 102 -14.76 -8.72 -2.45
C LEU A 102 -15.25 -7.80 -3.57
N HIS A 103 -16.47 -7.29 -3.47
CA HIS A 103 -17.01 -6.29 -4.40
C HIS A 103 -16.25 -4.95 -4.37
N LEU A 104 -15.35 -4.73 -3.40
CA LEU A 104 -14.47 -3.55 -3.32
C LEU A 104 -13.18 -3.71 -4.14
N LEU A 105 -12.90 -4.92 -4.66
CA LEU A 105 -11.72 -5.13 -5.50
C LEU A 105 -11.82 -4.31 -6.78
N PRO A 106 -10.73 -3.64 -7.19
CA PRO A 106 -10.73 -2.83 -8.40
C PRO A 106 -10.84 -3.73 -9.64
N ALA A 107 -11.63 -3.28 -10.63
CA ALA A 107 -11.87 -4.00 -11.90
C ALA A 107 -10.64 -4.05 -12.80
#